data_AF-A0A1F3BI76-F1
#
_entry.id   AF-A0A1F3BI76-F1
#
_cell.length_a   1.000
_cell.length_b   1.000
_cell.length_c   1.000
_cell.angle_alpha   90.00
_cell.angle_beta   90.00
_cell.angle_gamma   90.00
#
_symmetry.space_group_name_H-M   'P 1'
#
loop_
_entity.id
_entity.type
_entity.pdbx_description
1 polymer ?
#
loop_
_entity_poly.entity_id
_entity_poly.type
_entity_poly.pdbx_seq_one_letter_code
_entity_poly.pdbx_strand_id
1 'polypeptide(L)'
;MHLKDYTETICYHCQQAVEKALKAYLIYLEIDFKKSHSLEYLLNLIGLKDEFSDEWYEMASKLENYAVEIRYPDVAVFPSDEEIINAIEIAEKFHNLILEKIKT
;
A
#
# COMPACT_ATOMS: atom_id res chain seq x y z
N MET A 1 22.06 -11.86 13.88
CA MET A 1 21.42 -10.88 12.99
C MET A 1 19.96 -10.85 13.38
N HIS A 2 19.52 -9.82 14.11
CA HIS A 2 18.13 -9.68 14.56
C HIS A 2 17.27 -9.22 13.39
N LEU A 3 16.86 -10.16 12.53
CA LEU A 3 15.97 -9.88 11.39
C LEU A 3 14.57 -9.41 11.85
N LYS A 4 14.23 -9.73 13.11
CA LYS A 4 12.96 -9.42 13.77
C LYS A 4 12.70 -7.93 13.96
N ASP A 5 13.74 -7.09 13.98
CA ASP A 5 13.62 -5.65 14.25
C ASP A 5 13.30 -4.83 12.98
N TYR A 6 13.33 -5.43 11.78
CA TYR A 6 13.16 -4.71 10.50
C TYR A 6 11.86 -5.05 9.78
N THR A 7 11.10 -6.06 10.24
CA THR A 7 9.94 -6.57 9.52
C THR A 7 8.81 -5.54 9.44
N GLU A 8 8.57 -4.81 10.53
CA GLU A 8 7.65 -3.65 10.56
C GLU A 8 8.09 -2.54 9.60
N THR A 9 9.40 -2.27 9.53
CA THR A 9 9.96 -1.26 8.62
C THR A 9 9.74 -1.64 7.16
N ILE A 10 9.83 -2.94 6.83
CA ILE A 10 9.54 -3.44 5.48
C ILE A 10 8.08 -3.20 5.13
N CYS A 11 7.13 -3.66 5.96
CA CYS A 11 5.69 -3.48 5.72
C CYS A 11 5.32 -2.00 5.60
N TYR A 12 5.88 -1.14 6.47
CA TYR A 12 5.70 0.30 6.39
C TYR A 12 6.19 0.88 5.06
N HIS A 13 7.37 0.48 4.59
CA HIS A 13 7.90 0.95 3.30
C HIS A 13 7.10 0.43 2.11
N CYS A 14 6.60 -0.81 2.15
CA CYS A 14 5.69 -1.35 1.14
C CYS A 14 4.40 -0.51 1.05
N GLN A 15 3.76 -0.21 2.19
CA GLN A 15 2.57 0.65 2.23
C GLN A 15 2.87 2.05 1.67
N GLN A 16 4.00 2.67 2.08
CA GLN A 16 4.41 3.98 1.59
C GLN A 16 4.74 3.98 0.09
N ALA A 17 5.26 2.89 -0.45
CA ALA A 17 5.50 2.74 -1.88
C ALA A 17 4.18 2.75 -2.66
N VAL A 18 3.17 1.98 -2.22
CA VAL A 18 1.84 1.96 -2.83
C VAL A 18 1.16 3.33 -2.71
N GLU A 19 1.22 3.96 -1.53
CA GLU A 19 0.65 5.30 -1.32
C GLU A 19 1.21 6.32 -2.33
N LYS A 20 2.53 6.33 -2.53
CA LYS A 20 3.19 7.23 -3.47
C LYS A 20 2.84 6.92 -4.92
N ALA A 21 2.75 5.64 -5.29
CA ALA A 21 2.34 5.25 -6.64
C ALA A 21 0.91 5.72 -6.95
N LEU A 22 -0.05 5.47 -6.05
CA LEU A 22 -1.43 5.92 -6.22
C LEU A 22 -1.54 7.44 -6.28
N LYS A 23 -0.79 8.17 -5.45
CA LYS A 23 -0.73 9.64 -5.50
C LYS A 23 -0.13 10.17 -6.81
N ALA A 24 0.92 9.51 -7.32
CA ALA A 24 1.49 9.86 -8.62
C ALA A 24 0.44 9.68 -9.74
N TYR A 25 -0.39 8.63 -9.66
CA TYR A 25 -1.45 8.41 -10.62
C TYR A 25 -2.60 9.42 -10.50
N LEU A 26 -3.00 9.79 -9.28
CA LEU A 26 -3.95 10.88 -9.07
C LEU A 26 -3.46 12.20 -9.68
N ILE A 27 -2.16 12.51 -9.55
CA ILE A 27 -1.54 13.68 -10.19
C ILE A 27 -1.61 13.56 -11.71
N TYR A 28 -1.28 12.40 -12.28
CA TYR A 28 -1.39 12.14 -13.72
C TYR A 28 -2.83 12.34 -14.24
N LEU A 29 -3.82 11.92 -13.46
CA LEU A 29 -5.24 12.09 -13.76
C LEU A 29 -5.78 13.49 -13.44
N GLU A 30 -4.95 14.41 -12.95
CA GLU A 30 -5.35 15.76 -12.50
C GLU A 30 -6.49 15.73 -11.46
N ILE A 31 -6.41 14.81 -10.49
CA ILE A 31 -7.35 14.69 -9.37
C ILE A 31 -6.69 15.18 -8.09
N ASP A 32 -7.25 16.23 -7.48
CA ASP A 32 -6.82 16.71 -6.17
C ASP A 32 -7.19 15.71 -5.06
N PHE A 33 -6.29 15.53 -4.10
CA PHE A 33 -6.50 14.69 -2.93
C PHE A 33 -6.04 15.38 -1.64
N LYS A 34 -6.68 15.04 -0.52
CA LYS A 34 -6.28 15.54 0.80
C LYS A 34 -5.08 14.75 1.32
N LYS A 35 -4.36 15.34 2.28
CA LYS A 35 -3.31 14.61 3.02
C LYS A 35 -3.95 13.43 3.79
N SER A 36 -3.77 12.24 3.25
CA SER A 36 -4.26 10.96 3.78
C SER A 36 -3.21 9.88 3.52
N HIS A 37 -3.19 8.87 4.39
CA HIS A 37 -2.40 7.65 4.26
C HIS A 37 -3.26 6.43 3.89
N SER A 38 -4.58 6.60 3.80
CA SER A 38 -5.49 5.51 3.42
C SER A 38 -5.39 5.23 1.92
N LEU A 39 -4.96 4.02 1.58
CA LEU A 39 -4.90 3.48 0.23
C LEU A 39 -6.31 3.31 -0.35
N GLU A 40 -7.27 2.88 0.46
CA GLU A 40 -8.68 2.77 0.05
C GLU A 40 -9.25 4.13 -0.38
N TYR A 41 -8.97 5.20 0.37
CA TYR A 41 -9.36 6.55 -0.02
C TYR A 41 -8.77 6.96 -1.38
N LEU A 42 -7.49 6.68 -1.61
CA LEU A 42 -6.83 7.02 -2.87
C LEU A 42 -7.40 6.22 -4.03
N LEU A 43 -7.65 4.92 -3.84
CA LEU A 43 -8.29 4.05 -4.84
C LEU A 43 -9.70 4.52 -5.19
N ASN A 44 -10.52 4.85 -4.20
CA ASN A 44 -11.86 5.38 -4.42
C ASN A 44 -11.86 6.67 -5.23
N LEU A 45 -10.87 7.55 -5.01
CA LEU A 45 -10.71 8.77 -5.82
C LEU A 45 -10.32 8.47 -7.27
N ILE A 46 -9.39 7.54 -7.48
CA ILE A 46 -8.98 7.11 -8.82
C ILE A 46 -10.17 6.48 -9.55
N GLY A 47 -10.96 5.66 -8.84
CA GLY A 47 -12.16 4.99 -9.34
C GLY A 47 -13.22 5.93 -9.93
N LEU A 48 -13.18 7.24 -9.63
CA LEU A 48 -14.03 8.23 -10.28
C LEU A 48 -13.72 8.43 -11.77
N LYS A 49 -12.51 8.09 -12.22
CA LYS A 49 -12.07 8.19 -13.62
C LYS A 49 -11.63 6.86 -14.21
N ASP A 50 -11.08 5.97 -13.41
CA ASP A 50 -10.50 4.70 -13.84
C ASP A 50 -10.73 3.64 -12.76
N GLU A 51 -11.67 2.74 -13.03
CA GLU A 51 -12.11 1.73 -12.08
C GLU A 51 -11.02 0.68 -11.81
N PHE A 52 -10.96 0.24 -10.56
CA PHE A 52 -10.11 -0.86 -10.10
C PHE A 52 -11.02 -2.01 -9.71
N SER A 53 -10.61 -3.25 -10.00
CA SER A 53 -11.32 -4.43 -9.49
C SER A 53 -11.23 -4.52 -7.97
N ASP A 54 -12.19 -5.23 -7.36
CA ASP A 54 -12.25 -5.47 -5.92
C ASP A 54 -10.94 -6.08 -5.35
N GLU A 55 -10.23 -6.86 -6.16
CA GLU A 55 -8.94 -7.46 -5.79
C GLU A 55 -7.90 -6.42 -5.38
N TRP A 56 -7.89 -5.23 -6.00
CA TRP A 56 -6.97 -4.15 -5.63
C TRP A 56 -7.33 -3.52 -4.29
N TYR A 57 -8.62 -3.39 -3.98
CA TYR A 57 -9.09 -2.93 -2.68
C TYR A 57 -8.73 -3.94 -1.58
N GLU A 58 -8.90 -5.23 -1.85
CA GLU A 58 -8.48 -6.29 -0.92
C GLU A 58 -6.97 -6.26 -0.66
N MET A 59 -6.16 -6.11 -1.72
CA MET A 59 -4.70 -6.00 -1.59
C MET A 59 -4.29 -4.75 -0.80
N ALA A 60 -4.92 -3.60 -1.04
CA ALA A 60 -4.67 -2.38 -0.29
C ALA A 60 -5.01 -2.53 1.20
N SER A 61 -6.17 -3.14 1.50
CA SER A 61 -6.60 -3.42 2.88
C SER A 61 -5.63 -4.35 3.61
N LYS A 62 -5.16 -5.42 2.96
CA LYS A 62 -4.13 -6.31 3.52
C LYS A 62 -2.85 -5.54 3.86
N LEU A 63 -2.39 -4.70 2.93
CA LEU A 63 -1.16 -3.94 3.12
C LEU A 63 -1.25 -2.91 4.24
N GLU A 64 -2.40 -2.24 4.41
CA GLU A 64 -2.64 -1.35 5.56
C GLU A 64 -2.61 -2.12 6.88
N ASN A 65 -3.21 -3.31 6.94
CA ASN A 65 -3.18 -4.13 8.16
C ASN A 65 -1.75 -4.52 8.54
N TYR A 66 -0.88 -4.84 7.57
CA TYR A 66 0.52 -5.17 7.83
C TYR A 66 1.36 -3.97 8.30
N ALA A 67 0.96 -2.74 7.95
CA ALA A 67 1.69 -1.52 8.32
C ALA A 67 1.20 -0.87 9.63
N VAL A 68 0.01 -1.26 10.13
CA VAL A 68 -0.65 -0.65 11.30
C VAL A 68 -0.41 -1.42 12.61
N GLU A 69 0.39 -2.49 12.61
CA GLU A 69 0.68 -3.27 13.82
C GLU A 69 1.67 -2.58 14.78
N ILE A 70 1.27 -1.42 15.31
CA ILE A 70 1.66 -0.93 16.62
C ILE A 70 0.40 -1.02 17.48
N ARG A 71 0.03 -2.24 17.87
CA ARG A 71 -1.08 -2.47 18.79
C ARG A 71 -0.49 -2.93 20.13
N TYR A 72 -0.23 -1.93 20.96
CA TYR A 72 0.22 -2.01 22.36
C TYR A 72 1.73 -2.22 22.55
N PRO A 73 2.42 -1.35 23.33
CA PRO A 73 3.83 -1.53 23.68
C PRO A 73 4.11 -2.83 24.46
N ASP A 74 3.06 -3.49 24.96
CA ASP A 74 3.14 -4.70 25.77
C ASP A 74 2.96 -6.00 24.96
N VAL A 75 2.59 -5.90 23.67
CA VAL A 75 2.40 -7.05 22.77
C VAL A 75 2.97 -6.70 21.40
N ALA A 76 4.28 -6.93 21.21
CA ALA A 76 4.90 -6.82 19.89
C ALA A 76 4.41 -7.96 19.00
N VAL A 77 3.39 -7.67 18.17
CA VAL A 77 2.95 -8.55 17.09
C VAL A 77 3.82 -8.20 15.88
N PHE A 78 4.72 -9.11 15.54
CA PHE A 78 5.57 -8.98 14.37
C PHE A 78 4.90 -9.67 13.19
N PRO A 79 4.93 -9.08 11.99
CA PRO A 79 4.47 -9.77 10.79
C PRO A 79 5.34 -11.01 10.55
N SER A 80 4.69 -12.09 10.17
CA SER A 80 5.31 -13.34 9.73
C SER A 80 6.06 -13.16 8.41
N ASP A 81 6.99 -14.08 8.10
CA ASP A 81 7.72 -14.06 6.83
C ASP A 81 6.77 -14.09 5.62
N GLU A 82 5.65 -14.81 5.73
CA GLU A 82 4.61 -14.86 4.70
C GLU A 82 3.91 -13.51 4.52
N GLU A 83 3.60 -12.80 5.59
CA GLU A 83 3.01 -11.45 5.52
C GLU A 83 3.98 -10.43 4.91
N ILE A 84 5.28 -10.53 5.24
CA ILE A 84 6.31 -9.68 4.64
C ILE A 84 6.42 -9.92 3.14
N ILE A 85 6.49 -11.19 2.72
CA ILE A 85 6.54 -11.55 1.30
C ILE A 85 5.30 -11.03 0.58
N ASN A 86 4.10 -11.25 1.14
CA ASN A 86 2.85 -10.74 0.59
C ASN A 86 2.86 -9.20 0.49
N ALA A 87 3.38 -8.48 1.49
CA ALA A 87 3.48 -7.03 1.46
C ALA A 87 4.36 -6.52 0.31
N ILE A 88 5.50 -7.18 0.09
CA ILE A 88 6.41 -6.87 -1.03
C ILE A 88 5.72 -7.14 -2.37
N GLU A 89 5.11 -8.32 -2.54
CA GLU A 89 4.41 -8.68 -3.77
C GLU A 89 3.26 -7.73 -4.10
N ILE A 90 2.47 -7.33 -3.10
CA ILE A 90 1.41 -6.34 -3.28
C ILE A 90 1.99 -5.00 -3.74
N ALA A 91 3.07 -4.53 -3.09
CA ALA A 91 3.71 -3.28 -3.46
C ALA A 91 4.23 -3.28 -4.91
N GLU A 92 4.84 -4.38 -5.34
CA GLU A 92 5.31 -4.56 -6.72
C GLU A 92 4.15 -4.58 -7.73
N LYS A 93 3.05 -5.29 -7.42
CA LYS A 93 1.85 -5.33 -8.27
C LYS A 93 1.27 -3.93 -8.50
N PHE A 94 1.11 -3.15 -7.43
CA PHE A 94 0.62 -1.77 -7.53
C PHE A 94 1.57 -0.89 -8.34
N HIS A 95 2.87 -0.97 -8.08
CA HIS A 95 3.86 -0.20 -8.81
C HIS A 95 3.82 -0.49 -10.31
N ASN A 96 3.77 -1.76 -10.70
CA ASN A 96 3.73 -2.17 -12.10
C ASN A 96 2.44 -1.70 -12.79
N LEU A 97 1.28 -1.93 -12.16
CA LEU A 97 -0.01 -1.47 -12.68
C LEU A 97 -0.01 0.04 -12.92
N ILE A 98 0.44 0.83 -11.95
CA ILE A 98 0.42 2.29 -12.06
C ILE A 98 1.41 2.78 -13.11
N LEU A 99 2.59 2.16 -13.21
CA LEU A 99 3.52 2.48 -14.28
C LEU A 99 2.95 2.20 -15.68
N GLU A 100 2.19 1.12 -15.85
CA GLU A 100 1.51 0.82 -17.12
C GLU A 100 0.43 1.88 -17.42
N LYS A 101 -0.35 2.27 -16.41
CA LYS A 101 -1.40 3.29 -16.55
C LYS A 101 -0.85 4.70 -16.86
N ILE A 102 0.32 5.09 -16.34
CA ILE A 102 0.92 6.41 -16.59
C ILE A 102 1.63 6.48 -17.96
N LYS A 103 2.15 5.36 -18.47
CA LYS A 103 2.87 5.33 -19.76
C LYS A 103 1.94 5.38 -20.98
N THR A 104 0.64 5.22 -20.77
CA THR A 104 -0.39 5.13 -21.81
C THR A 104 -1.10 6.46 -21.96
#